data_AF-A0A258SDT4-F1
#
_entry.id   AF-A0A258SDT4-F1
#
_cell.length_a   1.000
_cell.length_b   1.000
_cell.length_c   1.000
_cell.angle_alpha   90.00
_cell.angle_beta   90.00
_cell.angle_gamma   90.00
#
_symmetry.space_group_name_H-M   'P 1'
#
loop_
_entity.id
_entity.type
_entity.pdbx_description
1 polymer ?
#
loop_
_entity_poly.entity_id
_entity_poly.type
_entity_poly.pdbx_seq_one_letter_code
_entity_poly.pdbx_strand_id
1 'polypeptide(L)'
;MSYDLRKWVANSQIARKRSRWTCYYLAAGIFAGILFAIADLFDPGFGSKSWAANPAIAFLLLGVVPLSPFGRESWMTEKGRATFDEFERNALSAATTRAYATLITVMMLGMVYLWIASIAAWPVPTAPRQWAALTYLLVGLGLALPVFYAELLVPFPPAEGDDE
;
A
#
# COMPACT_ATOMS: atom_id res chain seq x y z
N MET A 1 -0.94 -7.51 43.23
CA MET A 1 -0.41 -6.82 42.03
C MET A 1 -1.59 -6.15 41.35
N SER A 2 -1.76 -4.84 41.55
CA SER A 2 -2.79 -4.08 40.84
C SER A 2 -2.32 -3.88 39.40
N TYR A 3 -3.14 -4.30 38.43
CA TYR A 3 -2.84 -4.16 37.02
C TYR A 3 -3.04 -2.69 36.65
N ASP A 4 -1.95 -1.97 36.45
CA ASP A 4 -1.99 -0.54 36.15
C ASP A 4 -2.38 -0.35 34.68
N LEU A 5 -3.70 -0.24 34.46
CA LEU A 5 -4.31 -0.06 33.14
C LEU A 5 -3.69 1.12 32.38
N ARG A 6 -3.27 2.19 33.07
CA ARG A 6 -2.61 3.33 32.42
C ARG A 6 -1.25 2.96 31.84
N LYS A 7 -0.44 2.20 32.59
CA LYS A 7 0.84 1.68 32.07
C LYS A 7 0.66 0.69 30.94
N TRP A 8 -0.40 -0.12 30.97
CA TRP A 8 -0.71 -1.04 29.88
C TRP A 8 -1.13 -0.31 28.60
N VAL A 9 -2.00 0.71 28.72
CA VAL A 9 -2.40 1.57 27.60
C VAL A 9 -1.22 2.39 27.06
N ALA A 10 -0.39 2.97 27.95
CA ALA A 10 0.81 3.69 27.54
C ALA A 10 1.81 2.76 26.82
N ASN A 11 2.05 1.55 27.33
CA ASN A 11 2.94 0.58 26.68
C ASN A 11 2.36 0.03 25.36
N SER A 12 1.05 -0.13 25.24
CA SER A 12 0.42 -0.58 23.99
C SER A 12 0.47 0.53 22.92
N GLN A 13 0.44 1.80 23.32
CA GLN A 13 0.65 2.94 22.42
C GLN A 13 2.13 3.13 22.05
N ILE A 14 3.07 2.98 22.99
CA ILE A 14 4.52 3.06 22.75
C ILE A 14 4.99 1.91 21.82
N ALA A 15 4.41 0.72 21.94
CA ALA A 15 4.68 -0.41 21.04
C ALA A 15 4.18 -0.19 19.59
N ARG A 16 3.25 0.76 19.38
CA ARG A 16 2.70 1.18 18.10
C ARG A 16 3.27 2.52 17.65
N LYS A 17 4.58 2.72 17.79
CA LYS A 17 5.28 3.91 17.31
C LYS A 17 5.12 4.04 15.79
N ARG A 18 4.07 4.77 15.39
CA ARG A 18 3.65 4.95 14.00
C ARG A 18 4.34 6.16 13.42
N SER A 19 4.99 5.99 12.28
CA SER A 19 5.79 7.03 11.64
C SER A 19 5.09 7.55 10.39
N ARG A 20 4.90 8.87 10.30
CA ARG A 20 4.40 9.54 9.07
C ARG A 20 5.27 9.21 7.85
N TRP A 21 6.54 8.89 8.07
CA TRP A 21 7.47 8.46 7.03
C TRP A 21 7.01 7.19 6.31
N THR A 22 6.39 6.24 7.01
CA THR A 22 5.87 5.00 6.38
C THR A 22 4.81 5.31 5.32
N CYS A 23 3.93 6.28 5.59
CA CYS A 23 2.93 6.75 4.63
C CYS A 23 3.59 7.37 3.39
N TYR A 24 4.62 8.22 3.57
CA TYR A 24 5.36 8.80 2.45
C TYR A 24 6.14 7.75 1.64
N TYR A 25 6.74 6.75 2.29
CA TYR A 25 7.42 5.66 1.58
C TYR A 25 6.45 4.79 0.77
N LEU A 26 5.28 4.48 1.32
CA LEU A 26 4.23 3.76 0.59
C LEU A 26 3.74 4.58 -0.61
N ALA A 27 3.44 5.87 -0.41
CA ALA A 27 3.04 6.75 -1.50
C ALA A 27 4.13 6.83 -2.59
N ALA A 28 5.38 7.07 -2.20
CA ALA A 28 6.50 7.17 -3.12
C ALA A 28 6.70 5.87 -3.92
N GLY A 29 6.61 4.70 -3.27
CA GLY A 29 6.71 3.40 -3.95
C GLY A 29 5.56 3.15 -4.92
N ILE A 30 4.33 3.53 -4.57
CA ILE A 30 3.16 3.44 -5.44
C ILE A 30 3.34 4.33 -6.68
N PHE A 31 3.70 5.61 -6.49
CA PHE A 31 3.92 6.54 -7.59
C PHE A 31 5.09 6.11 -8.48
N ALA A 32 6.20 5.66 -7.88
CA ALA A 32 7.35 5.16 -8.61
C ALA A 32 6.98 3.94 -9.47
N GLY A 33 6.21 2.99 -8.94
CA GLY A 33 5.74 1.83 -9.69
C GLY A 33 4.87 2.22 -10.89
N ILE A 34 3.91 3.14 -10.69
CA ILE A 34 3.03 3.61 -11.76
C ILE A 34 3.84 4.30 -12.86
N LEU A 35 4.71 5.24 -12.49
CA LEU A 35 5.55 5.97 -13.44
C LEU A 35 6.47 5.03 -14.21
N PHE A 36 7.02 4.03 -13.55
CA PHE A 36 7.88 3.04 -14.19
C PHE A 36 7.10 2.18 -15.20
N ALA A 37 5.91 1.70 -14.84
CA ALA A 37 5.06 0.92 -15.73
C ALA A 37 4.64 1.72 -16.97
N ILE A 38 4.35 3.02 -16.81
CA ILE A 38 4.07 3.93 -17.93
C ILE A 38 5.33 4.11 -18.79
N ALA A 39 6.49 4.38 -18.18
CA ALA A 39 7.74 4.59 -18.93
C ALA A 39 8.13 3.35 -19.78
N ASP A 40 8.01 2.14 -19.23
CA ASP A 40 8.28 0.89 -19.96
C ASP A 40 7.26 0.59 -21.06
N LEU A 41 6.04 1.13 -20.96
CA LEU A 41 5.02 1.00 -21.98
C LEU A 41 5.32 1.90 -23.20
N PHE A 42 5.81 3.12 -22.97
CA PHE A 42 6.14 4.10 -24.01
C PHE A 42 7.52 3.89 -24.63
N ASP A 43 8.49 3.40 -23.85
CA ASP A 43 9.84 3.09 -24.34
C ASP A 43 10.23 1.65 -23.95
N PRO A 44 10.07 0.67 -24.85
CA PRO A 44 10.47 -0.71 -24.59
C PRO A 44 11.96 -0.89 -24.31
N GLY A 45 12.81 0.05 -24.75
CA GLY A 45 14.25 0.07 -24.50
C GLY A 45 14.62 0.56 -23.11
N PHE A 46 13.73 1.30 -22.44
CA PHE A 46 13.88 1.71 -21.05
C PHE A 46 13.87 0.48 -20.14
N GLY A 47 12.79 -0.30 -20.15
CA GLY A 47 12.69 -1.43 -19.23
C GLY A 47 13.55 -2.64 -19.61
N SER A 48 14.10 -2.73 -20.83
CA SER A 48 15.11 -3.76 -21.12
C SER A 48 16.41 -3.48 -20.37
N LYS A 49 16.74 -2.20 -20.14
CA LYS A 49 17.90 -1.78 -19.34
C LYS A 49 17.62 -1.82 -17.84
N SER A 50 16.37 -1.59 -17.44
CA SER A 50 15.94 -1.51 -16.05
C SER A 50 15.00 -2.65 -15.63
N TRP A 51 15.12 -3.84 -16.24
CA TRP A 51 14.18 -4.95 -16.01
C TRP A 51 14.05 -5.35 -14.53
N ALA A 52 15.16 -5.26 -13.79
CA ALA A 52 15.23 -5.57 -12.37
C ALA A 52 14.56 -4.51 -11.48
N ALA A 53 14.27 -3.31 -11.99
CA ALA A 53 13.64 -2.25 -11.21
C ALA A 53 12.16 -2.54 -10.89
N ASN A 54 11.43 -3.21 -11.79
CA ASN A 54 10.04 -3.62 -11.55
C ASN A 54 9.88 -4.55 -10.34
N PRO A 55 10.57 -5.72 -10.28
CA PRO A 55 10.51 -6.55 -9.09
C PRO A 55 11.09 -5.82 -7.88
N ALA A 56 12.14 -5.01 -8.02
CA ALA A 56 12.70 -4.25 -6.90
C ALA A 56 11.69 -3.27 -6.28
N ILE A 57 10.91 -2.53 -7.08
CA ILE A 57 9.86 -1.63 -6.57
C ILE A 57 8.76 -2.43 -5.85
N ALA A 58 8.34 -3.57 -6.41
CA ALA A 58 7.37 -4.45 -5.76
C ALA A 58 7.92 -5.04 -4.44
N PHE A 59 9.19 -5.45 -4.41
CA PHE A 59 9.85 -5.94 -3.21
C PHE A 59 10.09 -4.85 -2.15
N LEU A 60 10.36 -3.61 -2.58
CA LEU A 60 10.44 -2.47 -1.67
C LEU A 60 9.08 -2.17 -1.03
N LEU A 61 8.00 -2.19 -1.81
CA LEU A 61 6.64 -2.06 -1.28
C LEU A 61 6.33 -3.19 -0.29
N LEU A 62 6.70 -4.43 -0.61
CA LEU A 62 6.60 -5.58 0.30
C LEU A 62 7.41 -5.42 1.58
N GLY A 63 8.59 -4.79 1.51
CA GLY A 63 9.44 -4.51 2.66
C GLY A 63 8.91 -3.37 3.55
N VAL A 64 8.16 -2.42 2.99
CA VAL A 64 7.58 -1.29 3.73
C VAL A 64 6.28 -1.65 4.43
N VAL A 65 5.48 -2.57 3.85
CA VAL A 65 4.25 -3.10 4.46
C VAL A 65 4.44 -3.54 5.93
N PRO A 66 5.42 -4.38 6.30
CA PRO A 66 5.64 -4.83 7.68
C PRO A 66 6.22 -3.74 8.60
N LEU A 67 6.66 -2.59 8.07
CA LEU A 67 7.05 -1.44 8.89
C LEU A 67 5.83 -0.69 9.44
N SER A 68 4.67 -0.84 8.83
CA SER A 68 3.41 -0.35 9.38
C SER A 68 2.90 -1.31 10.46
N PRO A 69 2.43 -0.82 11.62
CA PRO A 69 1.79 -1.68 12.62
C PRO A 69 0.60 -2.47 12.05
N PHE A 70 -0.11 -1.90 11.06
CA PHE A 70 -1.24 -2.54 10.38
C PHE A 70 -0.82 -3.66 9.42
N GLY A 71 0.38 -3.58 8.85
CA GLY A 71 0.96 -4.66 8.03
C GLY A 71 1.68 -5.72 8.87
N ARG A 72 2.26 -5.34 10.01
CA ARG A 72 2.97 -6.22 10.95
C ARG A 72 2.02 -7.14 11.72
N GLU A 73 0.95 -6.59 12.24
CA GLU A 73 -0.11 -7.33 12.94
C GLU A 73 -1.21 -7.62 11.94
N SER A 74 -1.00 -8.68 11.16
CA SER A 74 -1.84 -9.11 10.04
C SER A 74 -3.33 -8.79 10.24
N TRP A 75 -3.79 -7.74 9.57
CA TRP A 75 -5.20 -7.40 9.39
C TRP A 75 -5.99 -8.50 8.66
N MET A 76 -5.29 -9.48 8.08
CA MET A 76 -5.83 -10.66 7.40
C MET A 76 -6.14 -11.83 8.35
N THR A 77 -5.62 -11.84 9.58
CA THR A 77 -5.86 -12.92 10.55
C THR A 77 -6.74 -12.44 11.69
N GLU A 78 -7.69 -13.27 12.12
CA GLU A 78 -8.60 -12.95 13.24
C GLU A 78 -7.83 -12.60 14.52
N LYS A 79 -6.70 -13.28 14.78
CA LYS A 79 -5.81 -12.99 15.91
C LYS A 79 -5.15 -11.62 15.82
N GLY A 80 -4.82 -11.13 14.62
CA GLY A 80 -4.26 -9.79 14.43
C GLY A 80 -5.33 -8.70 14.55
N ARG A 81 -6.55 -8.95 14.05
CA ARG A 81 -7.70 -8.04 14.23
C ARG A 81 -8.10 -7.86 15.70
N ALA A 82 -7.99 -8.90 16.50
CA ALA A 82 -8.31 -8.86 17.93
C ALA A 82 -7.41 -7.89 18.72
N THR A 83 -6.22 -7.56 18.22
CA THR A 83 -5.29 -6.61 18.84
C THR A 83 -5.71 -5.14 18.69
N PHE A 84 -6.56 -4.84 17.70
CA PHE A 84 -7.05 -3.49 17.44
C PHE A 84 -8.31 -3.17 18.25
N ASP A 85 -8.48 -1.91 18.65
CA ASP A 85 -9.70 -1.41 19.30
C ASP A 85 -10.90 -1.41 18.33
N GLU A 86 -12.13 -1.35 18.82
CA GLU A 86 -13.34 -1.38 17.99
C GLU A 86 -13.36 -0.25 16.94
N PHE A 87 -12.89 0.94 17.32
CA PHE A 87 -12.72 2.06 16.40
C PHE A 87 -11.64 1.78 15.33
N GLU A 88 -10.49 1.26 15.74
CA GLU A 88 -9.39 0.91 14.81
C GLU A 88 -9.81 -0.20 13.85
N ARG A 89 -10.61 -1.19 14.29
CA ARG A 89 -11.15 -2.25 13.44
C ARG A 89 -12.11 -1.71 12.38
N ASN A 90 -12.98 -0.77 12.74
CA ASN A 90 -13.88 -0.11 11.81
C ASN A 90 -13.12 0.78 10.81
N ALA A 91 -12.08 1.48 11.27
CA ALA A 91 -11.20 2.24 10.39
C ALA A 91 -10.43 1.34 9.43
N LEU A 92 -9.94 0.18 9.89
CA LEU A 92 -9.27 -0.83 9.08
C LEU A 92 -10.20 -1.47 8.06
N SER A 93 -11.44 -1.79 8.42
CA SER A 93 -12.41 -2.35 7.47
C SER A 93 -12.74 -1.33 6.37
N ALA A 94 -13.01 -0.08 6.74
CA ALA A 94 -13.25 1.01 5.80
C ALA A 94 -12.03 1.29 4.90
N ALA A 95 -10.82 1.25 5.46
CA ALA A 95 -9.56 1.38 4.72
C ALA A 95 -9.41 0.27 3.68
N THR A 96 -9.70 -0.96 4.08
CA THR A 96 -9.62 -2.14 3.21
C THR A 96 -10.63 -2.06 2.08
N THR A 97 -11.88 -1.68 2.37
CA THR A 97 -12.91 -1.49 1.35
C THR A 97 -12.53 -0.41 0.34
N ARG A 98 -12.01 0.74 0.81
CA ARG A 98 -11.55 1.83 -0.07
C ARG A 98 -10.34 1.42 -0.90
N ALA A 99 -9.41 0.66 -0.32
CA ALA A 99 -8.26 0.12 -1.03
C ALA A 99 -8.68 -0.82 -2.17
N TYR A 100 -9.58 -1.77 -1.91
CA TYR A 100 -10.09 -2.66 -2.95
C TYR A 100 -10.93 -1.93 -4.00
N ALA A 101 -11.77 -0.96 -3.61
CA ALA A 101 -12.51 -0.13 -4.56
C ALA A 101 -11.56 0.63 -5.48
N THR A 102 -10.46 1.17 -4.94
CA THR A 102 -9.42 1.85 -5.71
C THR A 102 -8.70 0.87 -6.65
N LEU A 103 -8.31 -0.31 -6.16
CA LEU A 103 -7.68 -1.35 -6.96
C LEU A 103 -8.57 -1.79 -8.14
N ILE A 104 -9.85 -2.05 -7.88
CA ILE A 104 -10.84 -2.42 -8.90
C ILE A 104 -10.98 -1.28 -9.92
N THR A 105 -11.04 -0.04 -9.45
CA THR A 105 -11.14 1.14 -10.33
C THR A 105 -9.90 1.26 -11.23
N VAL A 106 -8.70 1.07 -10.68
CA VAL A 106 -7.44 1.06 -11.45
C VAL A 106 -7.44 -0.07 -12.48
N MET A 107 -7.90 -1.28 -12.11
CA MET A 107 -8.03 -2.40 -13.05
C MET A 107 -9.02 -2.09 -14.19
N MET A 108 -10.18 -1.52 -13.87
CA MET A 108 -11.19 -1.11 -14.86
C MET A 108 -10.65 -0.03 -15.80
N LEU A 109 -9.99 0.99 -15.26
CA LEU A 109 -9.34 2.04 -16.06
C LEU A 109 -8.23 1.46 -16.95
N GLY A 110 -7.44 0.51 -16.43
CA GLY A 110 -6.43 -0.20 -17.21
C GLY A 110 -7.03 -1.00 -18.36
N MET A 111 -8.14 -1.71 -18.12
CA MET A 111 -8.87 -2.43 -19.18
C MET A 111 -9.43 -1.48 -20.23
N VAL A 112 -10.04 -0.36 -19.81
CA VAL A 112 -10.55 0.67 -20.72
C VAL A 112 -9.41 1.30 -21.53
N TYR A 113 -8.28 1.57 -20.89
CA TYR A 113 -7.08 2.05 -21.58
C TYR A 113 -6.63 1.06 -22.65
N LEU A 114 -6.49 -0.23 -22.33
CA LEU A 114 -6.07 -1.25 -23.29
C LEU A 114 -7.06 -1.39 -24.46
N TRP A 115 -8.36 -1.29 -24.17
CA TRP A 115 -9.40 -1.30 -25.18
C TRP A 115 -9.27 -0.11 -26.14
N ILE A 116 -9.20 1.12 -25.62
CA ILE A 116 -9.03 2.33 -26.43
C ILE A 116 -7.69 2.27 -27.20
N ALA A 117 -6.62 1.85 -26.53
CA ALA A 117 -5.29 1.80 -27.11
C ALA A 117 -5.20 0.83 -28.29
N SER A 118 -5.92 -0.29 -28.24
CA SER A 118 -6.01 -1.25 -29.34
C SER A 118 -6.62 -0.67 -30.63
N ILE A 119 -7.41 0.40 -30.52
CA ILE A 119 -8.09 1.05 -31.64
C ILE A 119 -7.38 2.36 -32.05
N ALA A 120 -6.83 3.09 -31.07
CA ALA A 120 -6.25 4.42 -31.25
C ALA A 120 -4.74 4.43 -31.55
N ALA A 121 -4.14 3.26 -31.79
CA ALA A 121 -2.68 3.09 -31.97
C ALA A 121 -1.85 3.65 -30.80
N TRP A 122 -2.41 3.64 -29.59
CA TRP A 122 -1.67 4.03 -28.39
C TRP A 122 -0.77 2.88 -27.92
N PRO A 123 0.21 3.14 -27.06
CA PRO A 123 1.11 2.10 -26.55
C PRO A 123 0.35 0.99 -25.82
N VAL A 124 0.48 -0.24 -26.33
CA VAL A 124 -0.05 -1.46 -25.73
C VAL A 124 1.13 -2.37 -25.34
N PRO A 125 1.05 -3.14 -24.25
CA PRO A 125 2.10 -4.09 -23.91
C PRO A 125 2.25 -5.15 -25.00
N THR A 126 3.41 -5.17 -25.67
CA THR A 126 3.71 -6.14 -26.74
C THR A 126 4.66 -7.23 -26.27
N ALA A 127 5.49 -6.95 -25.24
CA ALA A 127 6.44 -7.90 -24.69
C ALA A 127 5.94 -8.55 -23.40
N PRO A 128 6.22 -9.85 -23.15
CA PRO A 128 5.90 -10.52 -21.88
C PRO A 128 6.42 -9.79 -20.64
N ARG A 129 7.54 -9.07 -20.79
CA ARG A 129 8.16 -8.26 -19.73
C ARG A 129 7.27 -7.08 -19.29
N GLN A 130 6.59 -6.42 -20.23
CA GLN A 130 5.68 -5.32 -19.94
C GLN A 130 4.41 -5.83 -19.23
N TRP A 131 3.93 -7.01 -19.61
CA TRP A 131 2.86 -7.70 -18.88
C TRP A 131 3.29 -8.04 -17.44
N ALA A 132 4.51 -8.56 -17.27
CA ALA A 132 5.06 -8.83 -15.94
C ALA A 132 5.17 -7.55 -15.10
N ALA A 133 5.63 -6.44 -15.69
CA ALA A 133 5.68 -5.12 -15.04
C ALA A 133 4.32 -4.69 -14.48
N LEU A 134 3.28 -4.79 -15.30
CA LEU A 134 1.91 -4.49 -14.90
C LEU A 134 1.41 -5.44 -13.81
N THR A 135 1.75 -6.72 -13.88
CA THR A 135 1.41 -7.69 -12.82
C THR A 135 2.10 -7.33 -11.50
N TYR A 136 3.39 -7.01 -11.50
CA TYR A 136 4.11 -6.60 -10.30
C TYR A 136 3.54 -5.32 -9.71
N LEU A 137 3.15 -4.36 -10.54
CA LEU A 137 2.46 -3.14 -10.11
C LEU A 137 1.14 -3.48 -9.40
N LEU A 138 0.31 -4.33 -9.99
CA LEU A 138 -0.99 -4.71 -9.41
C LEU A 138 -0.83 -5.45 -8.09
N VAL A 139 0.14 -6.36 -8.00
CA VAL A 139 0.46 -7.06 -6.74
C VAL A 139 0.96 -6.07 -5.69
N GLY A 140 1.87 -5.17 -6.06
CA GLY A 140 2.39 -4.12 -5.17
C GLY A 140 1.28 -3.21 -4.66
N LEU A 141 0.38 -2.76 -5.54
CA LEU A 141 -0.80 -1.96 -5.18
C LEU A 141 -1.75 -2.70 -4.26
N GLY A 142 -2.08 -3.97 -4.57
CA GLY A 142 -2.99 -4.78 -3.77
C GLY A 142 -2.54 -4.97 -2.32
N LEU A 143 -1.22 -4.98 -2.10
CA LEU A 143 -0.62 -5.13 -0.77
C LEU A 143 -0.36 -3.78 -0.08
N ALA A 144 0.04 -2.75 -0.83
CA ALA A 144 0.37 -1.45 -0.27
C ALA A 144 -0.87 -0.58 0.00
N LEU A 145 -1.91 -0.63 -0.84
CA LEU A 145 -3.09 0.23 -0.70
C LEU A 145 -3.85 0.04 0.63
N PRO A 146 -4.14 -1.20 1.11
CA PRO A 146 -4.84 -1.38 2.38
C PRO A 146 -4.07 -0.77 3.55
N VAL A 147 -2.74 -0.96 3.57
CA VAL A 147 -1.85 -0.40 4.59
C VAL A 147 -1.77 1.11 4.48
N PHE A 148 -1.67 1.65 3.27
CA PHE A 148 -1.65 3.09 3.02
C PHE A 148 -2.95 3.78 3.47
N TYR A 149 -4.12 3.20 3.17
CA TYR A 149 -5.40 3.73 3.63
C TYR A 149 -5.56 3.60 5.14
N ALA A 150 -5.07 2.52 5.77
CA ALA A 150 -5.07 2.38 7.22
C ALA A 150 -4.18 3.45 7.87
N GLU A 151 -3.01 3.69 7.28
CA GLU A 151 -2.08 4.76 7.66
C GLU A 151 -2.63 6.18 7.40
N LEU A 152 -3.74 6.35 6.68
CA LEU A 152 -4.41 7.64 6.49
C LEU A 152 -5.64 7.82 7.38
N LEU A 153 -6.42 6.74 7.58
CA LEU A 153 -7.73 6.81 8.23
C LEU A 153 -7.68 6.67 9.74
N VAL A 154 -6.67 5.99 10.28
CA VAL A 154 -6.49 5.93 11.72
C VAL A 154 -5.81 7.23 12.16
N PRO A 155 -6.36 8.02 13.10
CA PRO A 155 -5.70 9.19 13.64
C PRO A 155 -4.41 8.80 14.37
N PHE A 156 -3.43 9.70 14.42
CA PHE A 156 -2.24 9.49 15.27
C PHE A 156 -2.66 9.58 16.75
N PRO A 157 -2.06 8.79 17.64
CA PRO A 157 -2.23 9.04 19.07
C PRO A 157 -1.80 10.49 19.37
N PRO A 158 -2.52 11.21 20.26
CA PRO A 158 -2.13 12.55 20.65
C PRO A 158 -0.68 12.55 21.12
N ALA A 159 0.08 13.60 20.77
CA ALA A 159 1.44 13.74 21.28
C ALA A 159 1.35 13.88 22.80
N GLU A 160 2.16 13.12 23.54
CA GLU A 160 2.34 13.34 24.98
C GLU A 160 2.85 14.78 25.18
N GLY A 161 1.94 15.72 25.47
CA GLY A 161 2.24 17.14 25.58
C GLY A 161 1.10 18.12 25.27
N ASP A 162 -0.01 17.68 24.67
CA ASP A 162 -1.14 18.58 24.30
C ASP A 162 -2.30 18.59 25.33
N ASP A 163 -2.09 18.01 26.51
CA ASP A 163 -2.99 18.15 27.67
C ASP A 163 -2.43 19.21 28.65
N GLU A 164 -2.35 20.48 28.21
CA GLU A 164 -2.23 21.65 29.10
C GLU A 164 -3.35 22.66 28.85
#